data_AF-A0A6G2KEM2-F1
#
_entry.id   AF-A0A6G2KEM2-F1
#
_cell.length_a   1.000
_cell.length_b   1.000
_cell.length_c   1.000
_cell.angle_alpha   90.00
_cell.angle_beta   90.00
_cell.angle_gamma   90.00
#
_symmetry.space_group_name_H-M   'P 1'
#
loop_
_entity.id
_entity.type
_entity.pdbx_description
1 polymer ?
#
loop_
_entity_poly.entity_id
_entity_poly.type
_entity_poly.pdbx_seq_one_letter_code
_entity_poly.pdbx_strand_id
1 'polypeptide(L)'
;MSTKDTPKFSKSDRALMVVSDATIYGSTRLQKYGFLLTQQYKKEMEGIAKATPELKFYDDWAPLWFGPFSKSLAKDIDACMQNGLIYKEPVKLSQNSFRYGLTLKGRRKWRAMLHKSTKDITAIHKKVMNLQKMRLERLLEYIYYAYPEYTVNSTIREKISGL
;
A
#
# COMPACT_ATOMS: atom_id res chain seq x y z
N MET A 1 -13.09 36.15 -5.54
CA MET A 1 -13.03 34.96 -4.66
C MET A 1 -12.79 33.74 -5.53
N SER A 2 -11.58 33.18 -5.52
CA SER A 2 -11.29 31.92 -6.22
C SER A 2 -11.66 30.78 -5.27
N THR A 3 -12.75 30.06 -5.58
CA THR A 3 -13.06 28.78 -4.96
C THR A 3 -11.90 27.85 -5.29
N LYS A 4 -10.98 27.65 -4.33
CA LYS A 4 -9.95 26.62 -4.46
C LYS A 4 -10.70 25.30 -4.58
N ASP A 5 -10.80 24.77 -5.81
CA ASP A 5 -11.30 23.43 -6.05
C ASP A 5 -10.45 22.45 -5.24
N THR A 6 -10.99 22.04 -4.10
CA THR A 6 -10.46 20.93 -3.32
C THR A 6 -10.43 19.74 -4.26
N PRO A 7 -9.26 19.15 -4.55
CA PRO A 7 -9.21 18.05 -5.50
C PRO A 7 -10.09 16.93 -4.96
N LYS A 8 -11.09 16.54 -5.75
CA LYS A 8 -11.94 15.41 -5.42
C LYS A 8 -11.07 14.16 -5.36
N PHE A 9 -10.81 13.67 -4.15
CA PHE A 9 -10.18 12.37 -3.96
C PHE A 9 -11.17 11.29 -4.36
N SER A 10 -10.68 10.25 -5.01
CA SER A 10 -11.43 9.02 -5.25
C SER A 10 -11.08 8.00 -4.19
N LYS A 11 -11.97 7.04 -3.90
CA LYS A 11 -11.66 5.95 -2.97
C LYS A 11 -10.40 5.19 -3.39
N SER A 12 -10.23 4.94 -4.70
CA SER A 12 -9.04 4.26 -5.22
C SER A 12 -7.73 5.04 -5.04
N ASP A 13 -7.78 6.37 -4.78
CA ASP A 13 -6.57 7.16 -4.56
C ASP A 13 -5.79 6.69 -3.31
N ARG A 14 -6.44 5.97 -2.38
CA ARG A 14 -5.76 5.36 -1.22
C ARG A 14 -4.75 4.28 -1.62
N ALA A 15 -4.88 3.67 -2.81
CA ALA A 15 -3.85 2.77 -3.36
C ALA A 15 -2.55 3.52 -3.74
N LEU A 16 -2.66 4.81 -4.11
CA LEU A 16 -1.47 5.63 -4.40
C LEU A 16 -0.65 5.89 -3.13
N MET A 17 -1.26 5.85 -1.94
CA MET A 17 -0.55 5.93 -0.67
C MET A 17 0.32 4.70 -0.41
N VAL A 18 -0.13 3.51 -0.85
CA VAL A 18 0.62 2.25 -0.72
C VAL A 18 1.79 2.21 -1.70
N VAL A 19 1.59 2.67 -2.94
CA VAL A 19 2.67 2.73 -3.93
C VAL A 19 3.65 3.85 -3.61
N SER A 20 3.15 5.04 -3.25
CA SER A 20 3.94 6.16 -2.73
C SER A 20 5.13 6.60 -3.59
N ASP A 21 4.99 6.52 -4.92
CA ASP A 21 6.07 6.72 -5.91
C ASP A 21 7.26 5.75 -5.77
N ALA A 22 7.09 4.66 -5.02
CA ALA A 22 8.02 3.53 -4.99
C ALA A 22 7.92 2.69 -6.27
N THR A 23 8.99 1.95 -6.56
CA THR A 23 8.93 0.75 -7.40
C THR A 23 8.83 -0.47 -6.50
N ILE A 24 7.74 -1.22 -6.62
CA ILE A 24 7.39 -2.32 -5.72
C ILE A 24 7.41 -3.63 -6.50
N TYR A 25 8.23 -4.57 -6.04
CA TYR A 25 8.34 -5.91 -6.63
C TYR A 25 7.35 -6.86 -5.94
N GLY A 26 6.40 -7.39 -6.71
CA GLY A 26 5.41 -8.36 -6.28
C GLY A 26 4.18 -7.77 -5.58
N SER A 27 3.01 -8.36 -5.84
CA SER A 27 1.75 -7.98 -5.20
C SER A 27 1.73 -8.26 -3.70
N THR A 28 2.46 -9.29 -3.24
CA THR A 28 2.62 -9.59 -1.80
C THR A 28 3.15 -8.38 -1.04
N ARG A 29 4.13 -7.66 -1.61
CA ARG A 29 4.73 -6.48 -0.97
C ARG A 29 3.74 -5.31 -0.90
N LEU A 30 2.92 -5.08 -1.92
CA LEU A 30 1.82 -4.11 -1.87
C LEU A 30 0.87 -4.40 -0.70
N GLN A 31 0.47 -5.67 -0.55
CA GLN A 31 -0.42 -6.11 0.51
C GLN A 31 0.20 -5.91 1.90
N LYS A 32 1.49 -6.26 2.08
CA LYS A 32 2.19 -6.06 3.36
C LYS A 32 2.37 -4.58 3.70
N TYR A 33 2.65 -3.72 2.71
CA TYR A 33 2.73 -2.28 2.95
C TYR A 33 1.38 -1.74 3.42
N GLY A 34 0.30 -2.04 2.69
CA GLY A 34 -1.04 -1.65 3.12
C GLY A 34 -1.35 -2.11 4.54
N PHE A 35 -1.05 -3.38 4.86
CA PHE A 35 -1.32 -3.90 6.20
C PHE A 35 -0.56 -3.15 7.29
N LEU A 36 0.73 -2.87 7.10
CA LEU A 36 1.52 -2.10 8.06
C LEU A 36 1.08 -0.63 8.16
N LEU A 37 0.63 -0.02 7.06
CA LEU A 37 -0.01 1.30 7.13
C LEU A 37 -1.25 1.25 8.03
N THR A 38 -2.09 0.22 7.92
CA THR A 38 -3.27 0.04 8.78
C THR A 38 -2.89 -0.21 10.24
N GLN A 39 -1.99 -1.14 10.52
CA GLN A 39 -1.73 -1.61 11.89
C GLN A 39 -0.67 -0.80 12.63
N GLN A 40 0.47 -0.53 11.98
CA GLN A 40 1.62 0.09 12.61
C GLN A 40 1.55 1.62 12.59
N TYR A 41 0.92 2.21 11.56
CA TYR A 41 0.78 3.66 11.39
C TYR A 41 -0.67 4.13 11.50
N LYS A 42 -1.44 3.44 12.37
CA LYS A 42 -2.88 3.67 12.59
C LYS A 42 -3.21 5.14 12.89
N LYS A 43 -2.40 5.81 13.71
CA LYS A 43 -2.61 7.22 14.08
C LYS A 43 -2.58 8.15 12.87
N GLU A 44 -1.59 8.04 12.02
CA GLU A 44 -1.51 8.81 10.77
C GLU A 44 -2.69 8.50 9.86
N MET A 45 -3.08 7.22 9.74
CA MET A 45 -4.20 6.81 8.91
C MET A 45 -5.56 7.32 9.41
N GLU A 46 -5.78 7.34 10.73
CA GLU A 46 -6.97 7.94 11.36
C GLU A 46 -7.01 9.46 11.15
N GLY A 47 -5.85 10.13 11.26
CA GLY A 47 -5.71 11.56 10.96
C GLY A 47 -6.12 11.89 9.52
N ILE A 48 -5.65 11.07 8.56
CA ILE A 48 -6.03 11.18 7.15
C ILE A 48 -7.52 10.94 6.96
N ALA A 49 -8.08 9.88 7.54
CA ALA A 49 -9.50 9.56 7.40
C ALA A 49 -10.41 10.66 7.98
N LYS A 50 -9.99 11.32 9.08
CA LYS A 50 -10.72 12.45 9.66
C LYS A 50 -10.69 13.69 8.77
N ALA A 51 -9.54 14.00 8.17
CA ALA A 51 -9.37 15.17 7.31
C ALA A 51 -9.90 14.94 5.88
N THR A 52 -9.92 13.68 5.43
CA THR A 52 -10.28 13.28 4.07
C THR A 52 -10.98 11.90 4.11
N PRO A 53 -12.30 11.86 4.39
CA PRO A 53 -13.05 10.62 4.54
C PRO A 53 -12.99 9.67 3.34
N GLU A 54 -12.83 10.20 2.12
CA GLU A 54 -12.66 9.41 0.89
C GLU A 54 -11.40 8.54 0.93
N LEU A 55 -10.40 8.93 1.72
CA LEU A 55 -9.15 8.21 1.93
C LEU A 55 -9.19 7.31 3.17
N LYS A 56 -10.38 7.04 3.76
CA LYS A 56 -10.51 6.00 4.79
C LYS A 56 -9.91 4.68 4.28
N PHE A 57 -8.97 4.18 5.06
CA PHE A 57 -8.13 3.07 4.63
C PHE A 57 -8.79 1.71 4.84
N TYR A 58 -8.12 0.66 4.38
CA TYR A 58 -8.65 -0.71 4.33
C TYR A 58 -8.83 -1.32 5.72
N ASP A 59 -9.99 -1.93 5.95
CA ASP A 59 -10.39 -2.64 7.19
C ASP A 59 -10.76 -4.12 6.94
N ASP A 60 -10.64 -4.61 5.71
CA ASP A 60 -11.01 -5.97 5.28
C ASP A 60 -9.82 -6.96 5.27
N TRP A 61 -8.89 -6.81 6.21
CA TRP A 61 -7.71 -7.67 6.29
C TRP A 61 -8.05 -9.07 6.77
N ALA A 62 -7.62 -10.09 6.02
CA ALA A 62 -7.83 -11.50 6.36
C ALA A 62 -6.54 -12.33 6.18
N PRO A 63 -6.37 -13.42 6.94
CA PRO A 63 -5.25 -14.34 6.75
C PRO A 63 -5.38 -15.12 5.43
N LEU A 64 -4.37 -15.03 4.58
CA LEU A 64 -4.28 -15.76 3.31
C LEU A 64 -2.88 -16.43 3.17
N TRP A 65 -2.59 -17.00 1.99
CA TRP A 65 -1.40 -17.81 1.71
C TRP A 65 -0.05 -17.19 2.08
N PHE A 66 0.05 -15.87 2.11
CA PHE A 66 1.28 -15.15 2.49
C PHE A 66 1.06 -14.21 3.69
N GLY A 67 0.06 -14.50 4.53
CA GLY A 67 -0.34 -13.68 5.67
C GLY A 67 -1.44 -12.67 5.31
N PRO A 68 -1.46 -11.46 5.90
CA PRO A 68 -2.59 -10.53 5.78
C PRO A 68 -2.83 -10.07 4.35
N PHE A 69 -4.09 -10.06 3.94
CA PHE A 69 -4.53 -9.69 2.61
C PHE A 69 -5.82 -8.87 2.67
N SER A 70 -5.89 -7.80 1.87
CA SER A 70 -7.11 -7.00 1.66
C SER A 70 -7.57 -7.12 0.22
N LYS A 71 -8.82 -7.56 0.03
CA LYS A 71 -9.48 -7.61 -1.28
C LYS A 71 -9.73 -6.20 -1.82
N SER A 72 -10.08 -5.28 -0.93
CA SER A 72 -10.33 -3.88 -1.26
C SER A 72 -9.06 -3.18 -1.77
N LEU A 73 -7.89 -3.46 -1.18
CA LEU A 73 -6.62 -2.96 -1.69
C LEU A 73 -6.30 -3.53 -3.07
N ALA A 74 -6.49 -4.83 -3.28
CA ALA A 74 -6.27 -5.43 -4.60
C ALA A 74 -7.16 -4.75 -5.66
N LYS A 75 -8.45 -4.56 -5.36
CA LYS A 75 -9.41 -3.88 -6.24
C LYS A 75 -9.01 -2.45 -6.57
N ASP A 76 -8.51 -1.69 -5.60
CA ASP A 76 -8.12 -0.30 -5.83
C ASP A 76 -6.80 -0.17 -6.59
N ILE A 77 -5.87 -1.12 -6.41
CA ILE A 77 -4.70 -1.25 -7.28
C ILE A 77 -5.15 -1.51 -8.72
N ASP A 78 -6.07 -2.46 -8.94
CA ASP A 78 -6.59 -2.77 -10.27
C ASP A 78 -7.31 -1.57 -10.91
N ALA A 79 -8.13 -0.86 -10.14
CA ALA A 79 -8.79 0.37 -10.60
C ALA A 79 -7.76 1.46 -10.97
N CYS A 80 -6.69 1.61 -10.18
CA CYS A 80 -5.61 2.54 -10.50
C CYS A 80 -4.84 2.12 -11.76
N MET A 81 -4.66 0.83 -12.02
CA MET A 81 -4.05 0.35 -13.27
C MET A 81 -4.95 0.65 -14.47
N GLN A 82 -6.25 0.34 -14.37
CA GLN A 82 -7.24 0.62 -15.42
C GLN A 82 -7.32 2.12 -15.74
N ASN A 83 -7.19 2.98 -14.73
CA ASN A 83 -7.17 4.44 -14.90
C ASN A 83 -5.80 5.00 -15.33
N GLY A 84 -4.81 4.14 -15.57
CA GLY A 84 -3.46 4.53 -16.00
C GLY A 84 -2.66 5.28 -14.95
N LEU A 85 -2.96 5.09 -13.65
CA LEU A 85 -2.23 5.69 -12.52
C LEU A 85 -1.10 4.79 -12.03
N ILE A 86 -1.28 3.47 -12.07
CA ILE A 86 -0.29 2.46 -11.70
C ILE A 86 0.07 1.64 -12.94
N TYR A 87 1.36 1.33 -13.12
CA TYR A 87 1.81 0.33 -14.08
C TYR A 87 2.06 -1.00 -13.39
N LYS A 88 1.98 -2.10 -14.16
CA LYS A 88 2.42 -3.44 -13.79
C LYS A 88 3.22 -4.00 -14.96
N GLU A 89 4.49 -4.28 -14.72
CA GLU A 89 5.42 -4.76 -15.76
C GLU A 89 6.10 -6.06 -15.33
N PRO A 90 6.31 -7.03 -16.25
CA PRO A 90 7.08 -8.23 -15.94
C PRO A 90 8.54 -7.87 -15.64
N VAL A 91 9.13 -8.59 -14.68
CA VAL A 91 10.56 -8.48 -14.37
C VAL A 91 11.31 -9.47 -15.26
N LYS A 92 12.17 -8.95 -16.14
CA LYS A 92 12.84 -9.71 -17.23
C LYS A 92 13.58 -10.99 -16.78
N LEU A 93 13.95 -11.11 -15.51
CA LEU A 93 14.79 -12.19 -14.97
C LEU A 93 14.01 -13.20 -14.09
N SER A 94 12.69 -13.12 -14.03
CA SER A 94 11.90 -14.07 -13.24
C SER A 94 10.57 -14.35 -13.90
N GLN A 95 10.29 -15.62 -14.17
CA GLN A 95 8.97 -16.06 -14.60
C GLN A 95 7.96 -15.68 -13.50
N ASN A 96 6.88 -15.01 -13.88
CA ASN A 96 5.78 -14.57 -12.99
C ASN A 96 6.07 -13.49 -11.93
N SER A 97 7.23 -12.81 -11.92
CA SER A 97 7.35 -11.61 -11.07
C SER A 97 7.00 -10.34 -11.83
N PHE A 98 6.22 -9.49 -11.18
CA PHE A 98 5.86 -8.18 -11.68
C PHE A 98 6.41 -7.09 -10.77
N ARG A 99 6.78 -5.97 -11.38
CA ARG A 99 7.00 -4.70 -10.68
C ARG A 99 5.82 -3.78 -10.89
N TYR A 100 5.52 -3.02 -9.85
CA TYR A 100 4.46 -2.02 -9.80
C TYR A 100 5.08 -0.66 -9.51
N GLY A 101 4.46 0.38 -10.02
CA GLY A 101 4.83 1.75 -9.68
C GLY A 101 3.86 2.75 -10.27
N LEU A 102 4.07 4.03 -9.97
CA LEU A 102 3.25 5.09 -10.54
C LEU A 102 3.65 5.37 -12.00
N THR A 103 2.66 5.55 -12.86
CA THR A 103 2.87 6.15 -14.19
C THR A 103 3.18 7.65 -14.04
N LEU A 104 3.47 8.35 -15.14
CA LEU A 104 3.57 9.82 -15.10
C LEU A 104 2.27 10.48 -14.60
N LYS A 105 1.11 9.96 -15.02
CA LYS A 105 -0.21 10.41 -14.56
C LYS A 105 -0.40 10.14 -13.07
N GLY A 106 -0.02 8.94 -12.61
CA GLY A 106 -0.03 8.56 -11.20
C GLY A 106 0.85 9.46 -10.35
N ARG A 107 2.07 9.76 -10.80
CA ARG A 107 3.00 10.68 -10.12
C ARG A 107 2.43 12.08 -9.98
N ARG A 108 1.83 12.63 -11.03
CA ARG A 108 1.17 13.95 -10.98
C ARG A 108 0.05 13.97 -9.95
N LYS A 109 -0.80 12.94 -9.95
CA LYS A 109 -1.89 12.78 -8.96
C LYS A 109 -1.32 12.65 -7.54
N TRP A 110 -0.33 11.80 -7.33
CA TRP A 110 0.32 11.61 -6.02
C TRP A 110 0.97 12.89 -5.48
N ARG A 111 1.70 13.63 -6.32
CA ARG A 111 2.27 14.93 -5.94
C ARG A 111 1.19 15.96 -5.59
N ALA A 112 0.08 15.97 -6.32
CA ALA A 112 -1.06 16.81 -5.99
C ALA A 112 -1.71 16.41 -4.65
N MET A 113 -1.75 15.11 -4.33
CA MET A 113 -2.15 14.63 -2.99
C MET A 113 -1.19 15.21 -1.95
N LEU A 114 0.12 14.96 -2.06
CA LEU A 114 1.14 15.43 -1.10
C LEU A 114 1.09 16.95 -0.83
N HIS A 115 0.93 17.75 -1.89
CA HIS A 115 0.88 19.21 -1.75
C HIS A 115 -0.39 19.69 -1.04
N LYS A 116 -1.52 19.00 -1.22
CA LYS A 116 -2.84 19.44 -0.75
C LYS A 116 -3.31 18.70 0.50
N SER A 117 -2.52 17.73 0.98
CA SER A 117 -2.87 16.86 2.07
C SER A 117 -2.32 17.31 3.42
N THR A 118 -2.78 16.64 4.47
CA THR A 118 -2.23 16.79 5.82
C THR A 118 -0.76 16.37 5.89
N LYS A 119 -0.08 16.82 6.94
CA LYS A 119 1.27 16.34 7.34
C LYS A 119 1.35 14.80 7.42
N ASP A 120 0.22 14.13 7.65
CA ASP A 120 0.14 12.69 7.80
C ASP A 120 0.35 11.96 6.47
N ILE A 121 -0.16 12.45 5.33
CA ILE A 121 0.13 11.83 4.03
C ILE A 121 1.63 11.92 3.69
N THR A 122 2.26 13.05 4.00
CA THR A 122 3.72 13.20 3.89
C THR A 122 4.47 12.26 4.82
N ALA A 123 3.95 12.01 6.03
CA ALA A 123 4.53 11.02 6.94
C ALA A 123 4.40 9.59 6.37
N ILE A 124 3.22 9.22 5.85
CA ILE A 124 2.97 7.92 5.20
C ILE A 124 3.94 7.71 4.04
N HIS A 125 4.20 8.74 3.23
CA HIS A 125 5.20 8.64 2.17
C HIS A 125 6.57 8.20 2.70
N LYS A 126 7.06 8.87 3.75
CA LYS A 126 8.33 8.52 4.39
C LYS A 126 8.30 7.09 4.97
N LYS A 127 7.17 6.65 5.55
CA LYS A 127 7.02 5.28 6.05
C LYS A 127 7.15 4.25 4.93
N VAL A 128 6.45 4.43 3.81
CA VAL A 128 6.54 3.53 2.65
C VAL A 128 7.96 3.49 2.08
N MET A 129 8.64 4.63 1.99
CA MET A 129 10.05 4.67 1.57
C MET A 129 10.98 3.89 2.50
N ASN A 130 10.68 3.83 3.80
CA ASN A 130 11.44 3.01 4.74
C ASN A 130 11.11 1.52 4.60
N LEU A 131 9.84 1.15 4.42
CA LEU A 131 9.43 -0.23 4.15
C LEU A 131 10.08 -0.76 2.85
N GLN A 132 10.29 0.10 1.85
CA GLN A 132 10.96 -0.26 0.59
C GLN A 132 12.40 -0.74 0.78
N LYS A 133 13.10 -0.28 1.83
CA LYS A 133 14.46 -0.71 2.14
C LYS A 133 14.51 -2.11 2.74
N MET A 134 13.38 -2.64 3.21
CA MET A 134 13.31 -3.97 3.80
C MET A 134 13.21 -5.06 2.73
N ARG A 135 13.94 -6.15 2.92
CA ARG A 135 13.74 -7.39 2.16
C ARG A 135 12.35 -7.98 2.45
N LEU A 136 11.79 -8.71 1.48
CA LEU A 136 10.42 -9.23 1.61
C LEU A 136 10.35 -10.24 2.74
N GLU A 137 11.38 -11.07 2.90
CA GLU A 137 11.49 -12.06 3.96
C GLU A 137 11.44 -11.39 5.34
N ARG A 138 12.25 -10.33 5.55
CA ARG A 138 12.23 -9.55 6.79
C ARG A 138 10.88 -8.88 7.07
N LEU A 139 10.19 -8.42 6.03
CA LEU A 139 8.86 -7.84 6.15
C LEU A 139 7.83 -8.88 6.60
N LEU A 140 7.92 -10.11 6.05
CA LEU A 140 7.06 -11.22 6.42
C LEU A 140 7.37 -11.73 7.83
N GLU A 141 8.65 -11.91 8.18
CA GLU A 141 9.11 -12.27 9.54
C GLU A 141 8.52 -11.32 10.58
N TYR A 142 8.66 -10.01 10.36
CA TYR A 142 8.11 -8.99 11.25
C TYR A 142 6.59 -9.12 11.40
N ILE A 143 5.86 -9.26 10.29
CA ILE A 143 4.40 -9.40 10.33
C ILE A 143 3.99 -10.69 11.05
N TYR A 144 4.72 -11.79 10.86
CA TYR A 144 4.34 -13.10 11.41
C TYR A 144 4.60 -13.15 12.91
N TYR A 145 5.63 -12.47 13.37
CA TYR A 145 5.91 -12.30 14.78
C TYR A 145 4.91 -11.34 15.45
N ALA A 146 4.66 -10.16 14.85
CA ALA A 146 3.87 -9.11 15.47
C ALA A 146 2.35 -9.31 15.36
N TYR A 147 1.88 -10.04 14.34
CA TYR A 147 0.46 -10.21 14.01
C TYR A 147 0.14 -11.67 13.61
N PRO A 148 0.44 -12.65 14.48
CA PRO A 148 0.34 -14.07 14.15
C PRO A 148 -1.07 -14.52 13.71
N GLU A 149 -2.12 -13.87 14.21
CA GLU A 149 -3.52 -14.13 13.85
C GLU A 149 -3.81 -13.91 12.36
N TYR A 150 -3.06 -13.05 11.68
CA TYR A 150 -3.17 -12.83 10.24
C TYR A 150 -2.33 -13.80 9.41
N THR A 151 -1.74 -14.82 10.03
CA THR A 151 -0.81 -15.76 9.37
C THR A 151 -1.23 -17.22 9.45
N VAL A 152 -2.36 -17.50 10.09
CA VAL A 152 -2.88 -18.86 10.30
C VAL A 152 -3.07 -19.66 9.00
N ASN A 153 -3.35 -18.99 7.89
CA ASN A 153 -3.52 -19.60 6.56
C ASN A 153 -2.28 -19.50 5.67
N SER A 154 -1.14 -19.08 6.21
CA SER A 154 0.08 -18.92 5.41
C SER A 154 0.69 -20.27 5.08
N THR A 155 0.97 -20.50 3.79
CA THR A 155 1.59 -21.74 3.29
C THR A 155 3.12 -21.71 3.41
N ILE A 156 3.70 -20.60 3.87
CA ILE A 156 5.14 -20.42 4.05
C ILE A 156 5.51 -20.05 5.50
N ARG A 157 4.60 -20.29 6.45
CA ARG A 157 4.78 -19.89 7.86
C ARG A 157 6.05 -20.45 8.49
N GLU A 158 6.27 -21.74 8.36
CA GLU A 158 7.45 -22.42 8.90
C GLU A 158 8.75 -21.84 8.34
N LYS A 159 8.81 -21.66 7.01
CA LYS A 159 9.95 -21.08 6.30
C LYS A 159 10.28 -19.64 6.75
N ILE A 160 9.26 -18.85 7.09
CA ILE A 160 9.42 -17.46 7.50
C ILE A 160 9.72 -17.34 8.99
N SER A 161 9.04 -18.10 9.84
CA SER A 161 9.16 -18.00 11.29
C SER A 161 10.27 -18.86 11.90
N GLY A 162 10.85 -19.79 11.12
CA GLY A 162 11.85 -20.74 11.62
C GLY A 162 11.29 -21.75 12.62
N LEU A 163 9.97 -21.91 12.65
CA LEU A 163 9.23 -22.89 13.44
C LEU A 163 8.90 -24.09 12.58
#